data_AF-A0A9C9DES3-F1
#
_entry.id   AF-A0A9C9DES3-F1
#
_cell.length_a   1.000
_cell.length_b   1.000
_cell.length_c   1.000
_cell.angle_alpha   90.00
_cell.angle_beta   90.00
_cell.angle_gamma   90.00
#
_symmetry.space_group_name_H-M   'P 1'
#
loop_
_entity.id
_entity.type
_entity.pdbx_description
1 polymer ?
#
loop_
_entity_poly.entity_id
_entity_poly.type
_entity_poly.pdbx_seq_one_letter_code
_entity_poly.pdbx_strand_id
1 'polypeptide(L)'
;MTDLSDVRLAVIGLGYVGLPLAVEFGKKLETRGFDIDRDRIEELNRGVDSTLEVEPEELKDATRLTFTDDLERIADCNVYVVTVPTPIDRHKRPDLTPLESASRALGKILKKGDVVVYESTVYPGATEEVCVPILERESGLVFNRDFYAGYSPERINPGDKEHRVSTIRKVTSGSTPEIADFVDALYASI
;
A
#
# COMPACT_ATOMS: atom_id res chain seq x y z
N MET A 1 -5.48 -6.62 -18.49
CA MET A 1 -4.39 -6.75 -17.50
C MET A 1 -3.51 -5.53 -17.67
N THR A 2 -3.33 -4.80 -16.58
CA THR A 2 -2.75 -3.46 -16.54
C THR A 2 -1.28 -3.50 -16.94
N ASP A 3 -0.95 -2.79 -18.02
CA ASP A 3 0.43 -2.43 -18.33
C ASP A 3 0.94 -1.51 -17.22
N LEU A 4 2.22 -1.64 -16.82
CA LEU A 4 2.81 -0.77 -15.78
C LEU A 4 2.75 0.72 -16.18
N SER A 5 2.68 1.03 -17.47
CA SER A 5 2.51 2.40 -17.96
C SER A 5 1.17 3.05 -17.60
N ASP A 6 0.14 2.25 -17.31
CA ASP A 6 -1.20 2.73 -16.91
C ASP A 6 -1.40 2.78 -15.39
N VAL A 7 -0.37 2.41 -14.61
CA VAL A 7 -0.45 2.36 -13.15
C VAL A 7 -0.48 3.76 -12.55
N ARG A 8 -1.52 4.01 -11.75
CA ARG A 8 -1.61 5.13 -10.80
C ARG A 8 -1.75 4.51 -9.42
N LEU A 9 -0.67 4.58 -8.65
CA LEU A 9 -0.51 3.84 -7.41
C LEU A 9 -0.86 4.74 -6.22
N ALA A 10 -1.54 4.17 -5.23
CA ALA A 10 -1.71 4.79 -3.92
C ALA A 10 -1.11 3.89 -2.83
N VAL A 11 -0.26 4.43 -1.96
CA VAL A 11 0.24 3.74 -0.77
C VAL A 11 -0.52 4.23 0.45
N ILE A 12 -1.16 3.32 1.20
CA ILE A 12 -2.06 3.62 2.31
C ILE A 12 -1.37 3.30 3.64
N GLY A 13 -1.03 4.36 4.38
CA GLY A 13 -0.29 4.30 5.65
C GLY A 13 1.19 4.58 5.44
N LEU A 14 1.63 5.79 5.75
CA LEU A 14 2.97 6.33 5.47
C LEU A 14 3.89 6.23 6.69
N GLY A 15 3.85 5.08 7.35
CA GLY A 15 4.79 4.73 8.40
C GLY A 15 6.12 4.21 7.86
N TYR A 16 6.85 3.47 8.69
CA TYR A 16 8.19 2.95 8.37
C TYR A 16 8.23 1.97 7.18
N VAL A 17 7.09 1.37 6.82
CA VAL A 17 6.96 0.50 5.64
C VAL A 17 6.51 1.29 4.41
N GLY A 18 5.37 1.97 4.55
CA GLY A 18 4.70 2.59 3.41
C GLY A 18 5.44 3.80 2.84
N LEU A 19 6.11 4.61 3.66
CA LEU A 19 6.83 5.76 3.13
C LEU A 19 7.99 5.35 2.21
N PRO A 20 8.92 4.46 2.62
CA PRO A 20 9.95 3.96 1.72
C PRO A 20 9.41 3.37 0.41
N LEU A 21 8.32 2.60 0.46
CA LEU A 21 7.65 2.07 -0.74
C LEU A 21 7.12 3.19 -1.65
N ALA A 22 6.40 4.15 -1.07
CA ALA A 22 5.85 5.29 -1.81
C ALA A 22 6.96 6.10 -2.50
N VAL A 23 8.12 6.24 -1.86
CA VAL A 23 9.30 6.93 -2.40
C VAL A 23 9.91 6.16 -3.55
N GLU A 24 10.16 4.86 -3.41
CA GLU A 24 10.72 4.06 -4.51
C GLU A 24 9.77 3.99 -5.72
N PHE A 25 8.47 3.79 -5.49
CA PHE A 25 7.48 3.88 -6.56
C PHE A 25 7.42 5.29 -7.16
N GLY A 26 7.44 6.34 -6.34
CA GLY A 26 7.39 7.73 -6.76
C GLY A 26 8.60 8.21 -7.57
N LYS A 27 9.72 7.47 -7.56
CA LYS A 27 10.84 7.70 -8.49
C LYS A 27 10.52 7.23 -9.91
N LYS A 28 9.57 6.29 -10.07
CA LYS A 28 9.33 5.57 -11.32
C LYS A 28 7.89 5.67 -11.86
N LEU A 29 6.87 5.84 -11.02
CA LEU A 29 5.43 5.79 -11.33
C LEU A 29 4.66 6.95 -10.66
N GLU A 30 3.51 7.35 -11.24
CA GLU A 30 2.59 8.27 -10.55
C GLU A 30 2.12 7.63 -9.24
N THR A 31 2.52 8.22 -8.11
CA THR A 31 2.32 7.64 -6.79
C THR A 31 1.68 8.67 -5.85
N ARG A 32 0.67 8.23 -5.11
CA ARG A 32 0.01 9.01 -4.06
C ARG A 32 0.20 8.35 -2.71
N GLY A 33 0.94 9.00 -1.83
CA GLY A 33 0.99 8.60 -0.42
C GLY A 33 -0.25 9.10 0.31
N PHE A 34 -0.99 8.19 0.91
CA PHE A 34 -2.16 8.51 1.73
C PHE A 34 -1.95 8.10 3.18
N ASP A 35 -2.24 9.02 4.11
CA ASP A 35 -2.30 8.73 5.54
C ASP A 35 -3.47 9.48 6.17
N ILE A 36 -4.12 8.88 7.17
CA ILE A 36 -5.20 9.51 7.92
C ILE A 36 -4.68 10.59 8.90
N ASP A 37 -3.40 10.51 9.24
CA ASP A 37 -2.73 11.50 10.09
C ASP A 37 -2.35 12.73 9.25
N ARG A 38 -3.11 13.80 9.45
CA ARG A 38 -2.85 15.08 8.76
C ARG A 38 -1.50 15.69 9.15
N ASP A 39 -1.07 15.55 10.40
CA ASP A 39 0.21 16.09 10.85
C ASP A 39 1.35 15.36 10.13
N ARG A 40 1.20 14.03 9.92
CA ARG A 40 2.11 13.23 9.10
C ARG A 40 2.16 13.71 7.65
N ILE A 41 1.01 14.00 7.04
CA ILE A 41 0.97 14.53 5.66
C ILE A 41 1.62 15.91 5.57
N GLU A 42 1.37 16.81 6.52
CA GLU A 42 2.01 18.12 6.55
C GLU A 42 3.52 18.03 6.78
N GLU A 43 3.99 17.06 7.57
CA GLU A 43 5.40 16.75 7.75
C GLU A 43 6.08 16.33 6.45
N LEU A 44 5.52 15.33 5.76
CA LEU A 44 6.09 14.79 4.53
C LEU A 44 6.07 15.81 3.39
N ASN A 45 5.04 16.66 3.32
CA ASN A 45 5.01 17.77 2.37
C ASN A 45 6.10 18.84 2.63
N ARG A 46 6.65 18.91 3.84
CA ARG A 46 7.84 19.73 4.15
C ARG A 46 9.16 19.02 3.86
N GLY A 47 9.12 17.79 3.34
CA GLY A 47 10.31 16.98 3.05
C GLY A 47 11.00 16.44 4.29
N VAL A 48 10.25 16.20 5.37
CA VAL A 48 10.78 15.69 6.65
C VAL A 48 10.13 14.35 6.95
N ASP A 49 10.94 13.39 7.41
CA ASP A 49 10.47 12.08 7.88
C ASP A 49 10.92 11.77 9.30
N SER A 50 9.98 11.81 10.24
CA SER A 50 10.17 11.47 11.65
C SER A 50 10.38 9.98 11.92
N THR A 51 10.11 9.11 10.95
CA THR A 51 10.43 7.67 11.07
C THR A 51 11.92 7.40 10.84
N LEU A 52 12.64 8.34 10.22
CA LEU A 52 14.06 8.23 9.87
C LEU A 52 14.38 7.09 8.89
N GLU A 53 13.36 6.63 8.14
CA GLU A 53 13.50 5.55 7.17
C GLU A 53 13.85 6.09 5.77
N VAL A 54 13.48 7.34 5.50
CA VAL A 54 13.77 8.03 4.24
C VAL A 54 14.52 9.33 4.50
N GLU A 55 15.68 9.48 3.85
CA GLU A 55 16.45 10.72 3.94
C GLU A 55 15.79 11.84 3.10
N PRO A 56 15.95 13.13 3.46
CA PRO A 56 15.32 14.24 2.73
C PRO A 56 15.63 14.28 1.23
N GLU A 57 16.81 13.81 0.83
CA GLU A 57 17.22 13.71 -0.58
C GLU A 57 16.39 12.66 -1.33
N GLU A 58 16.08 11.53 -0.70
CA GLU A 58 15.28 10.47 -1.33
C GLU A 58 13.82 10.91 -1.53
N LEU A 59 13.28 11.70 -0.61
CA LEU A 59 11.97 12.35 -0.77
C LEU A 59 11.96 13.31 -1.97
N LYS A 60 13.05 14.05 -2.21
CA LYS A 60 13.17 14.97 -3.35
C LYS A 60 13.30 14.21 -4.68
N ASP A 61 13.96 13.06 -4.67
CA ASP A 61 14.16 12.22 -5.86
C ASP A 61 12.84 11.56 -6.33
N ALA A 62 11.88 11.35 -5.41
CA ALA A 62 10.54 10.84 -5.72
C ALA A 62 9.65 11.91 -6.39
N THR A 63 10.06 12.37 -7.57
CA THR A 63 9.43 13.49 -8.30
C THR A 63 7.98 13.24 -8.73
N ARG A 64 7.50 11.99 -8.70
CA ARG A 64 6.13 11.59 -9.05
C ARG A 64 5.31 11.20 -7.81
N LEU A 65 5.81 11.50 -6.61
CA LEU A 65 5.12 11.26 -5.34
C LEU A 65 4.40 12.52 -4.86
N THR A 66 3.14 12.36 -4.48
CA THR A 66 2.37 13.40 -3.77
C THR A 66 1.75 12.82 -2.50
N PHE A 67 1.52 13.67 -1.49
CA PHE A 67 0.95 13.25 -0.20
C PHE A 67 -0.42 13.85 0.02
N THR A 68 -1.35 13.08 0.60
CA THR A 68 -2.72 13.52 0.88
C THR A 68 -3.34 12.78 2.07
N ASP A 69 -4.17 13.46 2.85
CA ASP A 69 -5.10 12.87 3.84
C ASP A 69 -6.54 12.78 3.31
N ASP A 70 -6.77 13.27 2.09
CA ASP A 70 -8.06 13.23 1.41
C ASP A 70 -8.20 11.96 0.56
N LEU A 71 -9.21 11.14 0.90
CA LEU A 71 -9.54 9.89 0.23
C LEU A 71 -9.95 10.11 -1.24
N GLU A 72 -10.62 11.22 -1.55
CA GLU A 72 -11.07 11.51 -2.92
C GLU A 72 -9.88 11.75 -3.86
N ARG A 73 -8.75 12.22 -3.33
CA ARG A 73 -7.53 12.46 -4.12
C ARG A 73 -6.81 11.20 -4.55
N ILE A 74 -7.16 10.04 -3.99
CA ILE A 74 -6.64 8.74 -4.43
C ILE A 74 -7.66 7.92 -5.21
N ALA A 75 -8.88 8.44 -5.43
CA ALA A 75 -9.96 7.70 -6.09
C ALA A 75 -9.71 7.41 -7.57
N ASP A 76 -8.82 8.15 -8.25
CA ASP A 76 -8.43 7.89 -9.64
C ASP A 76 -7.25 6.91 -9.77
N CYS A 77 -6.66 6.47 -8.66
CA CYS A 77 -5.71 5.36 -8.65
C CYS A 77 -6.39 4.03 -9.04
N ASN A 78 -5.60 3.09 -9.53
CA ASN A 78 -6.04 1.74 -9.91
C ASN A 78 -5.25 0.63 -9.20
N VAL A 79 -4.21 0.99 -8.45
CA VAL A 79 -3.45 0.09 -7.58
C VAL A 79 -3.35 0.72 -6.21
N TYR A 80 -3.68 -0.04 -5.18
CA TYR A 80 -3.66 0.41 -3.79
C TYR A 80 -2.79 -0.54 -2.96
N VAL A 81 -1.69 -0.06 -2.40
CA VAL A 81 -0.79 -0.82 -1.54
C VAL A 81 -1.06 -0.44 -0.08
N VAL A 82 -1.53 -1.38 0.73
CA VAL A 82 -1.96 -1.16 2.12
C VAL A 82 -0.85 -1.57 3.09
N THR A 83 -0.34 -0.59 3.84
CA THR A 83 0.80 -0.70 4.76
C THR A 83 0.45 -0.20 6.18
N VAL A 84 -0.82 -0.28 6.55
CA VAL A 84 -1.32 0.14 7.87
C VAL A 84 -0.88 -0.82 8.98
N PRO A 85 -0.70 -0.35 10.23
CA PRO A 85 -0.21 -1.20 11.30
C PRO A 85 -1.20 -2.29 11.71
N THR A 86 -0.69 -3.42 12.18
CA THR A 86 -1.46 -4.51 12.79
C THR A 86 -0.96 -4.75 14.22
N PRO A 87 -1.20 -3.80 15.15
CA PRO A 87 -0.68 -3.91 16.50
C PRO A 87 -1.25 -5.14 17.21
N ILE A 88 -0.54 -5.65 18.22
CA ILE A 88 -1.04 -6.76 19.04
C ILE A 88 -1.82 -6.22 20.24
N ASP A 89 -3.00 -6.79 20.48
CA ASP A 89 -3.80 -6.49 21.66
C ASP A 89 -3.19 -7.09 22.94
N ARG A 90 -3.76 -6.74 24.11
CA ARG A 90 -3.34 -7.27 25.42
C ARG A 90 -3.42 -8.80 25.55
N HIS A 91 -4.11 -9.47 24.64
CA HIS A 91 -4.25 -10.93 24.57
C HIS A 91 -3.36 -11.55 23.49
N LYS A 92 -2.40 -10.79 22.94
CA LYS A 92 -1.47 -11.21 21.86
C LYS A 92 -2.19 -11.59 20.56
N ARG A 93 -3.38 -11.03 20.33
CA ARG A 93 -4.09 -11.18 19.05
C ARG A 93 -3.82 -9.95 18.19
N PRO A 94 -3.67 -10.11 16.87
CA PRO A 94 -3.56 -8.96 15.99
C PRO A 94 -4.86 -8.15 16.05
N ASP A 95 -4.72 -6.84 16.27
CA ASP A 95 -5.77 -5.85 16.11
C ASP A 95 -5.82 -5.45 14.63
N LEU A 96 -6.87 -5.92 13.96
CA LEU A 96 -7.11 -5.65 12.54
C LEU A 96 -7.85 -4.33 12.30
N THR A 97 -8.18 -3.56 13.35
CA THR A 97 -8.95 -2.32 13.21
C THR A 97 -8.37 -1.35 12.17
N PRO A 98 -7.05 -1.12 12.08
CA PRO A 98 -6.48 -0.26 11.04
C PRO A 98 -6.65 -0.86 9.64
N LEU A 99 -6.45 -2.18 9.51
CA LEU A 99 -6.58 -2.92 8.25
C LEU A 99 -8.02 -2.87 7.73
N GLU A 100 -9.00 -3.18 8.58
CA GLU A 100 -10.42 -3.09 8.25
C GLU A 100 -10.84 -1.66 7.88
N SER A 101 -10.28 -0.66 8.55
CA SER A 101 -10.57 0.75 8.27
C SER A 101 -10.03 1.17 6.92
N ALA A 102 -8.81 0.74 6.57
CA ALA A 102 -8.24 0.93 5.24
C ALA A 102 -9.10 0.25 4.17
N SER A 103 -9.49 -1.02 4.37
CA SER A 103 -10.38 -1.73 3.43
C SER A 103 -11.74 -1.04 3.29
N ARG A 104 -12.31 -0.51 4.38
CA ARG A 104 -13.58 0.27 4.31
C ARG A 104 -13.42 1.57 3.52
N ALA A 105 -12.31 2.28 3.70
CA ALA A 105 -12.04 3.51 2.98
C ALA A 105 -11.86 3.23 1.48
N LEU A 106 -11.00 2.26 1.14
CA LEU A 106 -10.77 1.87 -0.25
C LEU A 106 -12.03 1.35 -0.93
N GLY A 107 -12.84 0.54 -0.25
CA GLY A 107 -14.07 0.01 -0.82
C GLY A 107 -15.06 1.09 -1.28
N LYS A 108 -15.02 2.30 -0.72
CA LYS A 108 -15.88 3.43 -1.15
C LYS A 108 -15.45 4.05 -2.48
N ILE A 109 -14.19 3.93 -2.85
CA ILE A 109 -13.60 4.55 -4.04
C ILE A 109 -13.18 3.53 -5.11
N LEU A 110 -13.22 2.23 -4.76
CA LEU A 110 -12.79 1.13 -5.61
C LEU A 110 -13.60 1.06 -6.91
N LYS A 111 -12.90 0.82 -8.02
CA LYS A 111 -13.47 0.73 -9.37
C LYS A 111 -13.19 -0.63 -9.98
N LYS A 112 -13.88 -0.90 -11.09
CA LYS A 112 -13.67 -2.13 -11.85
C LYS A 112 -12.26 -2.16 -12.45
N GLY A 113 -11.57 -3.26 -12.22
CA GLY A 113 -10.19 -3.51 -12.66
C GLY A 113 -9.14 -3.15 -11.61
N ASP A 114 -9.51 -2.53 -10.49
CA ASP A 114 -8.55 -2.11 -9.47
C ASP A 114 -7.93 -3.31 -8.74
N VAL A 115 -6.68 -3.12 -8.28
CA VAL A 115 -5.92 -4.12 -7.51
C VAL A 115 -5.57 -3.56 -6.13
N VAL A 116 -5.94 -4.28 -5.07
CA VAL A 116 -5.56 -3.94 -3.70
C VAL A 116 -4.52 -4.92 -3.19
N VAL A 117 -3.30 -4.45 -2.95
CA VAL A 117 -2.18 -5.24 -2.43
C VAL A 117 -2.02 -4.97 -0.94
N TYR A 118 -1.95 -6.01 -0.12
CA TYR A 118 -1.70 -5.87 1.31
C TYR A 118 -0.24 -6.21 1.65
N GLU A 119 0.44 -5.34 2.39
CA GLU A 119 1.78 -5.60 2.94
C GLU A 119 1.79 -5.71 4.48
N SER A 120 0.73 -5.23 5.13
CA SER A 120 0.54 -5.38 6.58
C SER A 120 0.71 -6.83 7.01
N THR A 121 1.51 -7.07 8.06
CA THR A 121 1.72 -8.42 8.59
C THR A 121 0.42 -8.96 9.19
N VAL A 122 -0.07 -10.04 8.62
CA VAL A 122 -1.32 -10.70 9.01
C VAL A 122 -1.16 -12.22 9.03
N TYR A 123 -2.14 -12.92 9.60
CA TYR A 123 -2.20 -14.37 9.52
C TYR A 123 -2.67 -14.83 8.12
N PRO A 124 -2.31 -16.05 7.68
CA PRO A 124 -2.77 -16.59 6.40
C PRO A 124 -4.31 -16.60 6.31
N GLY A 125 -4.86 -16.05 5.23
CA GLY A 125 -6.31 -15.94 5.02
C GLY A 125 -6.92 -14.60 5.43
N ALA A 126 -6.22 -13.73 6.16
CA ALA A 126 -6.79 -12.45 6.59
C ALA A 126 -7.23 -11.55 5.41
N THR A 127 -6.48 -11.58 4.29
CA THR A 127 -6.86 -10.85 3.07
C THR A 127 -8.22 -11.31 2.54
N GLU A 128 -8.42 -12.62 2.41
CA GLU A 128 -9.62 -13.24 1.84
C GLU A 128 -10.80 -13.29 2.83
N GLU A 129 -10.53 -13.47 4.12
CA GLU A 129 -11.54 -13.69 5.16
C GLU A 129 -12.02 -12.38 5.79
N VAL A 130 -11.20 -11.32 5.78
CA VAL A 130 -11.49 -10.04 6.44
C VAL A 130 -11.55 -8.89 5.45
N CYS A 131 -10.47 -8.68 4.69
CA CYS A 131 -10.34 -7.49 3.86
C CYS A 131 -11.25 -7.52 2.62
N VAL A 132 -11.25 -8.64 1.88
CA VAL A 132 -12.06 -8.82 0.67
C VAL A 132 -13.57 -8.67 0.95
N PRO A 133 -14.17 -9.30 1.98
CA PRO A 133 -15.58 -9.11 2.28
C PRO A 133 -15.97 -7.67 2.59
N ILE A 134 -15.06 -6.90 3.22
CA ILE A 134 -15.26 -5.47 3.45
C ILE A 134 -15.24 -4.71 2.12
N LEU A 135 -14.24 -4.96 1.27
CA LEU A 135 -14.14 -4.32 -0.04
C LEU A 135 -15.39 -4.60 -0.90
N GLU A 136 -15.86 -5.85 -0.97
CA GLU A 136 -17.09 -6.21 -1.69
C GLU A 136 -18.31 -5.48 -1.13
N ARG A 137 -18.47 -5.45 0.19
CA ARG A 137 -19.63 -4.82 0.84
C ARG A 137 -19.68 -3.31 0.58
N GLU A 138 -18.57 -2.60 0.73
CA GLU A 138 -18.55 -1.14 0.58
C GLU A 138 -18.60 -0.70 -0.90
N SER A 139 -18.01 -1.49 -1.81
CA SER A 139 -17.95 -1.14 -3.24
C SER A 139 -19.13 -1.65 -4.07
N GLY A 140 -19.80 -2.73 -3.62
CA GLY A 140 -20.77 -3.48 -4.42
C GLY A 140 -20.14 -4.24 -5.60
N LEU A 141 -18.81 -4.31 -5.67
CA LEU A 141 -18.06 -5.07 -6.68
C LEU A 141 -17.84 -6.51 -6.21
N VAL A 142 -17.55 -7.41 -7.16
CA VAL A 142 -17.27 -8.82 -6.86
C VAL A 142 -15.80 -9.13 -7.03
N PHE A 143 -15.22 -9.76 -6.02
CA PHE A 143 -13.82 -10.16 -5.99
C PHE A 143 -13.48 -11.15 -7.12
N ASN A 144 -12.29 -11.01 -7.71
CA ASN A 144 -11.79 -11.78 -8.86
C ASN A 144 -12.62 -11.67 -10.14
N ARG A 145 -13.57 -10.73 -10.19
CA ARG A 145 -14.35 -10.41 -11.39
C ARG A 145 -14.30 -8.93 -11.71
N ASP A 146 -14.60 -8.11 -10.71
CA ASP A 146 -14.67 -6.67 -10.82
C ASP A 146 -13.44 -6.01 -10.17
N PHE A 147 -12.85 -6.57 -9.11
CA PHE A 147 -11.56 -6.12 -8.55
C PHE A 147 -10.71 -7.31 -8.09
N TYR A 148 -9.44 -7.06 -7.79
CA TYR A 148 -8.47 -8.10 -7.45
C TYR A 148 -7.66 -7.75 -6.21
N ALA A 149 -6.98 -8.74 -5.63
CA ALA A 149 -6.12 -8.56 -4.48
C ALA A 149 -4.74 -9.16 -4.71
N GLY A 150 -3.75 -8.60 -4.03
CA GLY A 150 -2.41 -9.16 -3.93
C GLY A 150 -1.90 -9.12 -2.49
N TYR A 151 -0.78 -9.78 -2.26
CA TYR A 151 -0.08 -9.73 -0.98
C TYR A 151 1.43 -9.68 -1.21
N SER A 152 2.11 -8.81 -0.48
CA SER A 152 3.57 -8.81 -0.42
C SER A 152 3.99 -8.55 1.03
N PRO A 153 4.32 -9.57 1.82
CA PRO A 153 4.65 -9.34 3.22
C PRO A 153 5.92 -8.50 3.31
N GLU A 154 5.85 -7.45 4.13
CA GLU A 154 7.05 -6.68 4.46
C GLU A 154 8.07 -7.55 5.22
N ARG A 155 9.36 -7.32 4.97
CA ARG A 155 10.50 -8.03 5.58
C ARG A 155 11.63 -7.10 6.04
N ILE A 156 11.44 -5.79 5.98
CA ILE A 156 12.39 -4.79 6.46
C ILE A 156 12.46 -4.77 7.98
N ASN A 157 13.68 -4.61 8.49
CA ASN A 157 13.92 -4.29 9.89
C ASN A 157 14.09 -2.77 10.02
N PRO A 158 13.31 -2.09 10.89
CA PRO A 158 13.47 -0.65 11.11
C PRO A 158 14.93 -0.28 11.46
N GLY A 159 15.46 0.73 10.77
CA GLY A 159 16.85 1.18 10.92
C GLY A 159 17.94 0.31 10.27
N ASP A 160 17.58 -0.79 9.59
CA ASP A 160 18.52 -1.56 8.77
C ASP A 160 18.73 -0.87 7.42
N LYS A 161 19.85 -0.13 7.29
CA LYS A 161 20.20 0.58 6.06
C LYS A 161 20.81 -0.32 4.97
N GLU A 162 21.13 -1.58 5.27
CA GLU A 162 21.69 -2.53 4.28
C GLU A 162 20.57 -3.27 3.53
N HIS A 163 19.50 -3.66 4.23
CA HIS A 163 18.36 -4.38 3.69
C HIS A 163 17.12 -3.46 3.56
N ARG A 164 17.21 -2.49 2.64
CA ARG A 164 16.12 -1.54 2.34
C ARG A 164 15.09 -2.14 1.38
N VAL A 165 13.96 -1.45 1.19
CA VAL A 165 12.91 -1.81 0.20
C VAL A 165 13.52 -2.18 -1.16
N SER A 166 14.50 -1.40 -1.63
CA SER A 166 15.10 -1.56 -2.96
C SER A 166 16.11 -2.71 -3.08
N THR A 167 16.57 -3.29 -1.96
CA THR A 167 17.59 -4.36 -1.97
C THR A 167 17.05 -5.68 -1.43
N ILE A 168 15.93 -5.68 -0.70
CA ILE A 168 15.35 -6.87 -0.12
C ILE A 168 14.58 -7.68 -1.16
N ARG A 169 14.75 -9.01 -1.14
CA ARG A 169 13.96 -9.91 -1.97
C ARG A 169 12.53 -9.98 -1.43
N LYS A 170 11.59 -9.37 -2.16
CA LYS A 170 10.16 -9.43 -1.88
C LYS A 170 9.58 -10.79 -2.25
N VAL A 171 8.53 -11.18 -1.51
CA VAL A 171 7.63 -12.27 -1.88
C VAL A 171 6.35 -11.61 -2.36
N THR A 172 5.81 -12.06 -3.49
CA THR A 172 4.63 -11.48 -4.13
C THR A 172 3.60 -12.57 -4.38
N SER A 173 2.32 -12.20 -4.31
CA SER A 173 1.22 -13.07 -4.73
C SER A 173 0.04 -12.23 -5.23
N GLY A 174 -0.81 -12.88 -6.01
CA GLY A 174 -2.06 -12.32 -6.53
C GLY A 174 -3.20 -13.30 -6.39
N SER A 175 -4.43 -12.78 -6.37
CA SER A 175 -5.65 -13.55 -6.21
C SER A 175 -6.03 -14.39 -7.44
N THR A 176 -5.38 -14.13 -8.57
CA THR A 176 -5.36 -14.98 -9.78
C THR A 176 -3.92 -15.04 -10.33
N PRO A 177 -3.58 -16.02 -11.20
CA PRO A 177 -2.25 -16.08 -11.82
C PRO A 177 -1.86 -14.78 -12.54
N GLU A 178 -2.80 -14.16 -13.25
CA GLU A 178 -2.61 -12.90 -13.95
C GLU A 178 -2.25 -11.75 -13.01
N ILE A 179 -2.91 -11.70 -11.86
CA ILE A 179 -2.65 -10.68 -10.84
C ILE A 179 -1.34 -10.98 -10.11
N ALA A 180 -0.96 -12.24 -9.94
CA ALA A 180 0.33 -12.61 -9.38
C ALA A 180 1.48 -12.10 -10.27
N ASP A 181 1.40 -12.31 -11.57
CA ASP A 181 2.39 -11.80 -12.54
C ASP A 181 2.44 -10.26 -12.54
N PHE A 182 1.28 -9.61 -12.47
CA PHE A 182 1.19 -8.14 -12.39
C PHE A 182 1.83 -7.59 -11.12
N VAL A 183 1.51 -8.16 -9.96
CA VAL A 183 2.05 -7.74 -8.66
C VAL A 183 3.56 -7.99 -8.63
N ASP A 184 4.04 -9.12 -9.14
CA ASP A 184 5.47 -9.40 -9.26
C ASP A 184 6.19 -8.36 -10.12
N ALA A 185 5.65 -8.05 -11.30
CA ALA A 185 6.20 -7.02 -12.18
C ALA A 185 6.19 -5.62 -11.55
N LEU A 186 5.14 -5.28 -10.78
CA LEU A 186 5.04 -4.02 -10.06
C LEU A 186 6.17 -3.88 -9.05
N TYR A 187 6.37 -4.87 -8.16
CA TYR A 187 7.45 -4.82 -7.17
C TYR A 187 8.84 -4.96 -7.80
N ALA A 188 9.00 -5.74 -8.87
CA ALA A 188 10.27 -5.83 -9.60
C ALA A 188 10.65 -4.52 -10.30
N SER A 189 9.71 -3.59 -10.45
CA SER A 189 9.98 -2.29 -11.06
C SER A 189 10.80 -1.37 -10.16
N ILE A 190 10.78 -1.55 -8.84
CA ILE A 190 11.47 -0.69 -7.87
C ILE A 190 12.82 -1.25 -7.45
#